data_AF-A0A3D5JX41-F1
#
_entry.id   AF-A0A3D5JX41-F1
#
_cell.length_a   1.000
_cell.length_b   1.000
_cell.length_c   1.000
_cell.angle_alpha   90.00
_cell.angle_beta   90.00
_cell.angle_gamma   90.00
#
_symmetry.space_group_name_H-M   'P 1'
#
loop_
_entity.id
_entity.type
_entity.pdbx_description
1 polymer ?
#
loop_
_entity_poly.entity_id
_entity_poly.type
_entity_poly.pdbx_seq_one_letter_code
_entity_poly.pdbx_strand_id
1 'polypeptide(L)'
;KCPLSGNAIKATASYKGDLIGFCCNNCKGKFEKDPDNLIKKVKIARKTVNDKCPLSGRAIDPKKTYTVAFCCNNCAGKFKKDPAKHIAKVK
;
A
#
# COMPACT_ATOMS: atom_id res chain seq x y z
N LYS A 1 3.62 0.05 -9.91
CA LYS A 1 2.93 -0.17 -11.21
C LYS A 1 1.45 0.11 -11.01
N CYS A 2 0.76 0.63 -12.02
CA CYS A 2 -0.68 0.91 -11.99
C CYS A 2 -1.44 -0.39 -11.67
N PRO A 3 -2.33 -0.43 -10.67
CA PRO A 3 -3.07 -1.62 -10.25
C PRO A 3 -4.27 -1.94 -11.17
N LEU A 4 -4.59 -1.05 -12.11
CA LEU A 4 -5.54 -1.27 -13.21
C LEU A 4 -4.89 -1.80 -14.49
N SER A 5 -3.66 -1.36 -14.83
CA SER A 5 -3.06 -1.58 -16.16
C SER A 5 -1.60 -2.01 -16.17
N GLY A 6 -0.95 -2.20 -15.02
CA GLY A 6 0.47 -2.59 -14.91
C GLY A 6 1.50 -1.51 -15.29
N ASN A 7 1.08 -0.41 -15.90
CA ASN A 7 1.96 0.66 -16.38
C ASN A 7 2.69 1.45 -15.27
N ALA A 8 3.61 2.35 -15.63
CA ALA A 8 4.22 3.28 -14.69
C ALA A 8 3.16 4.15 -13.99
N ILE A 9 3.38 4.52 -12.72
CA ILE A 9 2.47 5.39 -11.97
C ILE A 9 2.85 6.84 -12.28
N LYS A 10 1.85 7.66 -12.66
CA LYS A 10 1.99 9.11 -12.93
C LYS A 10 1.07 9.98 -12.07
N ALA A 11 0.09 9.37 -11.38
CA ALA A 11 -0.87 10.04 -10.51
C ALA A 11 -1.23 9.13 -9.32
N THR A 12 -1.74 9.68 -8.23
CA THR A 12 -2.20 8.93 -7.05
C THR A 12 -3.51 9.51 -6.48
N ALA A 13 -4.30 8.67 -5.80
CA ALA A 13 -5.41 9.09 -4.95
C ALA A 13 -5.41 8.28 -3.65
N SER A 14 -5.88 8.90 -2.56
CA SER A 14 -6.03 8.24 -1.27
C SER A 14 -7.43 7.65 -1.12
N TYR A 15 -7.55 6.41 -0.63
CA TYR A 15 -8.83 5.75 -0.43
C TYR A 15 -8.78 4.79 0.77
N LYS A 16 -9.64 5.02 1.78
CA LYS A 16 -9.77 4.20 3.00
C LYS A 16 -8.43 3.81 3.66
N GLY A 17 -7.47 4.75 3.65
CA GLY A 17 -6.12 4.60 4.21
C GLY A 17 -5.04 4.11 3.23
N ASP A 18 -5.41 3.66 2.03
CA ASP A 18 -4.48 3.25 0.98
C ASP A 18 -4.14 4.39 0.02
N LEU A 19 -2.91 4.38 -0.51
CA LEU A 19 -2.50 5.21 -1.65
C LEU A 19 -2.58 4.41 -2.95
N ILE A 20 -3.59 4.69 -3.77
CA ILE A 20 -3.81 4.01 -5.05
C ILE A 20 -3.10 4.81 -6.15
N GLY A 21 -2.15 4.18 -6.84
CA GLY A 21 -1.45 4.77 -7.99
C GLY A 21 -2.19 4.55 -9.30
N PHE A 22 -2.08 5.48 -10.25
CA PHE A 22 -2.68 5.41 -11.58
C PHE A 22 -1.65 5.77 -12.66
N CYS A 23 -1.81 5.24 -13.87
CA CYS A 23 -0.94 5.58 -14.99
C CYS A 23 -1.23 6.94 -15.64
N CYS A 24 -2.36 7.57 -15.32
CA CYS A 24 -2.72 8.91 -15.78
C CYS A 24 -3.79 9.57 -14.87
N ASN A 25 -3.94 10.89 -14.99
CA ASN A 25 -4.95 11.67 -14.26
C ASN A 25 -6.39 11.31 -14.64
N ASN A 26 -6.65 10.84 -15.87
CA ASN A 26 -8.02 10.46 -16.27
C ASN A 26 -8.49 9.19 -15.52
N CYS A 27 -7.62 8.20 -15.32
CA CYS A 27 -7.92 7.04 -14.47
C CYS A 27 -8.11 7.45 -13.00
N LYS A 28 -7.29 8.38 -12.50
CA LYS A 28 -7.44 8.95 -11.15
C LYS A 28 -8.82 9.61 -10.98
N GLY A 29 -9.19 10.53 -11.87
CA GLY A 29 -10.47 11.26 -11.80
C GLY A 29 -11.71 10.37 -12.01
N LYS A 30 -11.61 9.27 -12.77
CA LYS A 30 -12.66 8.24 -12.81
C LYS A 30 -12.77 7.51 -11.47
N PHE A 31 -11.65 7.13 -10.87
CA PHE A 31 -11.62 6.47 -9.56
C PHE A 31 -12.18 7.36 -8.45
N GLU A 32 -11.86 8.65 -8.43
CA GLU A 32 -12.38 9.59 -7.40
C GLU A 32 -13.90 9.82 -7.51
N LYS A 33 -14.51 9.60 -8.67
CA LYS A 33 -15.98 9.71 -8.87
C LYS A 33 -16.76 8.46 -8.47
N ASP A 34 -16.15 7.28 -8.51
CA ASP A 34 -16.78 6.02 -8.10
C ASP A 34 -15.73 5.06 -7.50
N PRO A 35 -15.18 5.39 -6.31
CA PRO A 35 -14.07 4.63 -5.75
C PRO A 35 -14.54 3.27 -5.21
N ASP A 36 -15.76 3.17 -4.68
CA ASP A 36 -16.30 1.93 -4.12
C ASP A 36 -16.56 0.84 -5.17
N ASN A 37 -16.94 1.18 -6.42
CA ASN A 37 -17.00 0.18 -7.48
C ASN A 37 -15.66 -0.03 -8.20
N LEU A 38 -14.88 1.03 -8.41
CA LEU A 38 -13.62 0.90 -9.13
C LEU A 38 -12.53 0.20 -8.31
N ILE A 39 -12.54 0.31 -6.97
CA ILE A 39 -11.60 -0.44 -6.12
C ILE A 39 -11.75 -1.96 -6.28
N LYS A 40 -12.95 -2.46 -6.59
CA LYS A 40 -13.21 -3.89 -6.87
C LYS A 40 -12.45 -4.39 -8.11
N LYS A 41 -12.08 -3.48 -9.03
CA LYS A 41 -11.32 -3.74 -10.26
C LYS A 41 -9.82 -3.42 -10.12
N VAL A 42 -9.42 -2.82 -9.00
CA VAL A 42 -8.05 -2.41 -8.69
C VAL A 42 -7.35 -3.53 -7.93
N LYS A 43 -6.31 -4.14 -8.51
CA LYS A 43 -5.47 -5.10 -7.77
C LYS A 43 -4.52 -4.34 -6.83
N ILE A 44 -4.96 -4.07 -5.61
CA ILE A 44 -4.11 -3.45 -4.56
C ILE A 44 -3.02 -4.45 -4.14
N ALA A 45 -1.88 -4.43 -4.81
CA ALA A 45 -0.70 -5.18 -4.42
C ALA A 45 0.01 -4.49 -3.22
N ARG A 46 -0.60 -4.55 -2.02
CA ARG A 46 0.07 -4.21 -0.75
C ARG A 46 1.22 -5.22 -0.54
N LYS A 47 2.47 -4.89 -0.88
CA LYS A 47 3.62 -5.78 -0.62
C LYS A 47 3.91 -5.81 0.87
N THR A 48 3.44 -6.85 1.55
CA THR A 48 3.66 -7.09 2.98
C THR A 48 5.11 -7.48 3.24
N VAL A 49 5.58 -7.30 4.48
CA VAL A 49 6.94 -7.67 4.91
C VAL A 49 7.03 -9.10 5.46
N ASN A 50 5.90 -9.79 5.55
CA ASN A 50 5.71 -11.09 6.17
C ASN A 50 4.47 -11.79 5.58
N ASP A 51 4.52 -13.13 5.51
CA ASP A 51 3.41 -13.98 5.05
C ASP A 51 2.62 -14.62 6.22
N LYS A 52 3.22 -14.64 7.42
CA LYS A 52 2.63 -15.15 8.67
C LYS A 52 2.47 -14.03 9.70
N CYS A 53 1.37 -14.06 10.43
CA CYS A 53 1.05 -13.14 11.52
C CYS A 53 2.10 -13.26 12.64
N PRO A 54 2.77 -12.16 13.06
CA PRO A 54 3.83 -12.22 14.06
C PRO A 54 3.34 -12.56 15.47
N LEU A 55 2.03 -12.50 15.73
CA LEU A 55 1.43 -12.81 17.03
C LEU A 55 0.89 -14.25 17.13
N SER A 56 0.53 -14.88 16.02
CA SER A 56 -0.18 -16.18 16.01
C SER A 56 0.38 -17.23 15.05
N GLY A 57 1.36 -16.89 14.21
CA GLY A 57 1.94 -17.79 13.20
C GLY A 57 1.02 -18.16 12.03
N ARG A 58 -0.27 -17.81 12.08
CA ARG A 58 -1.26 -18.05 11.01
C ARG A 58 -0.97 -17.19 9.78
N ALA A 59 -1.51 -17.55 8.61
CA ALA A 59 -1.41 -16.73 7.40
C ALA A 59 -1.98 -15.31 7.62
N ILE A 60 -1.39 -14.30 6.99
CA ILE A 60 -1.86 -12.92 7.10
C ILE A 60 -3.15 -12.66 6.29
N ASP A 61 -3.93 -11.68 6.73
CA ASP A 61 -4.92 -10.97 5.90
C ASP A 61 -4.30 -9.61 5.52
N PRO A 62 -3.97 -9.35 4.23
CA PRO A 62 -3.39 -8.08 3.80
C PRO A 62 -4.28 -6.85 4.06
N LYS A 63 -5.56 -7.03 4.42
CA LYS A 63 -6.44 -5.94 4.87
C LYS A 63 -6.20 -5.55 6.33
N LYS A 64 -5.75 -6.50 7.17
CA LYS A 64 -5.49 -6.34 8.61
C LYS A 64 -4.02 -5.98 8.87
N THR A 65 -3.57 -4.88 8.26
CA THR A 65 -2.20 -4.36 8.37
C THR A 65 -2.16 -3.04 9.13
N TYR A 66 -1.13 -2.87 9.96
CA TYR A 66 -0.77 -1.57 10.54
C TYR A 66 0.20 -0.82 9.60
N THR A 67 0.05 0.49 9.47
CA THR A 67 0.82 1.31 8.51
C THR A 67 1.81 2.20 9.24
N VAL A 68 3.09 2.14 8.86
CA VAL A 68 4.15 3.02 9.36
C VAL A 68 4.46 4.07 8.30
N ALA A 69 4.34 5.36 8.66
CA ALA A 69 4.70 6.48 7.79
C ALA A 69 6.20 6.82 7.91
N PHE A 70 6.79 7.30 6.81
CA PHE A 70 8.19 7.72 6.77
C PHE A 70 8.31 9.07 6.07
N CYS A 71 9.16 9.96 6.57
CA CYS A 71 9.38 11.28 5.97
C CYS A 71 10.06 11.23 4.59
N CYS A 72 10.79 10.16 4.26
CA CYS A 72 11.46 10.00 2.97
C CYS A 72 11.73 8.53 2.61
N ASN A 73 12.06 8.31 1.33
CA ASN A 73 12.41 7.00 0.78
C ASN A 73 13.61 6.32 1.47
N ASN A 74 14.57 7.10 1.99
CA ASN A 74 15.74 6.56 2.70
C ASN A 74 15.33 5.92 4.04
N CYS A 75 14.47 6.59 4.81
CA CYS A 75 13.92 6.06 6.06
C CYS A 75 13.07 4.80 5.82
N ALA A 76 12.18 4.83 4.81
CA ALA A 76 11.42 3.65 4.41
C ALA A 76 12.32 2.48 3.93
N GLY A 77 13.42 2.80 3.24
CA GLY A 77 14.42 1.83 2.80
C GLY A 77 15.18 1.17 3.95
N LYS A 78 15.61 1.95 4.96
CA LYS A 78 16.24 1.43 6.18
C LYS A 78 15.28 0.53 6.95
N PHE A 79 14.03 0.96 7.16
CA PHE A 79 13.01 0.13 7.82
C PHE A 79 12.77 -1.20 7.11
N LYS A 80 12.69 -1.21 5.77
CA LYS A 80 12.47 -2.44 4.99
C LYS A 80 13.63 -3.45 5.05
N LYS A 81 14.86 -2.99 5.32
CA LYS A 81 16.02 -3.89 5.47
C LYS A 81 16.00 -4.65 6.80
N ASP A 82 15.50 -4.02 7.85
CA ASP A 82 15.41 -4.61 9.20
C ASP A 82 14.17 -4.07 9.94
N PRO A 83 12.97 -4.61 9.66
CA PRO A 83 11.75 -4.16 10.31
C PRO A 83 11.76 -4.44 11.81
N ALA A 84 12.35 -5.56 12.25
CA ALA A 84 12.35 -5.99 13.65
C ALA A 84 13.15 -5.04 14.54
N LYS A 85 14.30 -4.55 14.09
CA LYS A 85 15.12 -3.55 14.82
C LYS A 85 14.49 -2.16 14.88
N HIS A 86 13.52 -1.88 14.01
CA HIS A 86 12.93 -0.55 13.88
C HIS A 86 11.46 -0.46 14.35
N ILE A 87 10.71 -1.55 14.40
CA ILE A 87 9.30 -1.56 14.83
C ILE A 87 9.13 -1.09 16.28
N ALA A 88 10.09 -1.41 17.17
CA ALA A 88 10.10 -0.96 18.57
C ALA A 88 10.26 0.58 18.74
N LYS A 89 10.50 1.32 17.64
CA LYS A 89 10.54 2.79 17.63
C LYS A 89 9.23 3.43 17.15
N VAL A 90 8.29 2.63 16.64
CA VAL A 90 6.94 3.07 16.31
C VAL A 90 6.16 3.10 17.62
N LYS A 91 5.55 4.25 17.92
CA LYS A 91 4.68 4.48 19.08
C LYS A 91 3.23 4.58 18.63
#